data_AF-A0A7C2KHN7-F1
#
_entry.id   AF-A0A7C2KHN7-F1
#
_cell.length_a   1.000
_cell.length_b   1.000
_cell.length_c   1.000
_cell.angle_alpha   90.00
_cell.angle_beta   90.00
_cell.angle_gamma   90.00
#
_symmetry.space_group_name_H-M   'P 1'
#
loop_
_entity.id
_entity.type
_entity.pdbx_description
1 polymer ?
#
loop_
_entity_poly.entity_id
_entity_poly.type
_entity_poly.pdbx_seq_one_letter_code
_entity_poly.pdbx_strand_id
1 'polypeptide(L)' 'MTSLSKLKKLRELYLNSTDVSDISPLKRLKNLKKLRLDSTKVSKKDILALKKALPDCKISSDFD' A
#
# COMPACT_ATOMS: atom_id res chain seq x y z
N MET A 1 16.16 -12.01 -2.43
CA MET A 1 14.88 -11.37 -2.03
C MET A 1 14.82 -9.95 -2.59
N THR A 2 13.96 -9.70 -3.56
CA THR A 2 13.83 -8.37 -4.21
C THR A 2 12.78 -7.55 -3.47
N SER A 3 13.18 -6.42 -2.89
CA SER A 3 12.23 -5.51 -2.23
C SER A 3 11.26 -4.90 -3.24
N LEU A 4 9.96 -4.90 -2.93
CA LEU A 4 8.90 -4.28 -3.75
C LEU A 4 9.23 -2.83 -4.11
N SER A 5 9.96 -2.11 -3.23
CA SER A 5 10.38 -0.72 -3.45
C SER A 5 11.18 -0.49 -4.75
N LYS A 6 11.75 -1.53 -5.36
CA LYS A 6 12.47 -1.45 -6.65
C LYS A 6 11.53 -1.45 -7.87
N LEU A 7 10.26 -1.84 -7.71
CA LEU A 7 9.27 -1.94 -8.79
C LEU A 7 8.69 -0.55 -9.14
N LYS A 8 9.55 0.39 -9.56
CA LYS A 8 9.17 1.79 -9.80
C LYS A 8 8.07 1.97 -10.87
N LYS A 9 7.81 0.97 -11.71
CA LYS A 9 6.76 0.98 -12.75
C LYS A 9 5.43 0.35 -12.29
N LEU A 10 5.35 -0.19 -11.08
CA LEU A 10 4.14 -0.84 -10.58
C LEU A 10 3.01 0.20 -10.45
N ARG A 11 1.85 -0.13 -11.02
CA ARG A 11 0.66 0.74 -11.01
C ARG A 11 -0.46 0.20 -10.14
N GLU A 12 -0.57 -1.12 -10.03
CA GLU A 12 -1.63 -1.76 -9.25
C GLU A 12 -1.02 -2.84 -8.36
N LEU A 13 -1.46 -2.89 -7.11
CA LEU A 13 -1.02 -3.88 -6.14
C LEU A 13 -2.21 -4.32 -5.29
N TYR A 14 -2.41 -5.62 -5.18
CA TYR A 14 -3.50 -6.23 -4.42
C TYR A 14 -2.90 -7.08 -3.31
N LEU A 15 -3.20 -6.71 -2.06
CA LEU A 15 -2.74 -7.39 -0.84
C LEU A 15 -3.91 -7.71 0.09
N ASN A 16 -5.15 -7.58 -0.39
CA ASN A 16 -6.34 -7.83 0.41
C ASN A 16 -6.41 -9.29 0.87
N SER A 17 -6.99 -9.51 2.05
CA SER A 17 -7.14 -10.84 2.67
C SER A 17 -5.79 -11.54 2.89
N THR A 18 -4.78 -10.77 3.31
CA THR A 18 -3.46 -11.30 3.67
C THR A 18 -3.05 -10.85 5.06
N ASP A 19 -2.12 -11.58 5.67
CA ASP A 19 -1.59 -11.29 7.00
C ASP A 19 -0.54 -10.18 7.04
N VAL A 20 -0.45 -9.36 5.99
CA VAL A 20 0.52 -8.25 5.92
C VAL A 20 0.25 -7.21 7.01
N SER A 21 1.30 -6.80 7.70
CA SER A 21 1.27 -5.75 8.72
C SER A 21 2.25 -4.61 8.41
N ASP A 22 3.43 -4.91 7.85
CA ASP A 22 4.39 -3.91 7.41
C ASP A 22 4.23 -3.56 5.92
N ILE A 23 3.83 -2.31 5.67
CA ILE A 23 3.69 -1.72 4.33
C ILE A 23 4.70 -0.60 4.06
N SER A 24 5.72 -0.46 4.91
CA SER A 24 6.78 0.55 4.75
C SER A 24 7.43 0.56 3.36
N PRO A 25 7.66 -0.59 2.67
CA PRO A 25 8.21 -0.60 1.32
C PRO A 25 7.34 0.10 0.27
N LEU A 26 6.02 0.17 0.47
CA LEU A 26 5.07 0.71 -0.50
C LEU A 26 5.17 2.24 -0.64
N LYS A 27 5.65 2.95 0.38
CA LYS A 27 5.77 4.43 0.39
C LYS A 27 6.66 4.98 -0.74
N ARG A 28 7.53 4.14 -1.32
CA ARG A 28 8.45 4.47 -2.42
C ARG A 28 7.84 4.22 -3.81
N LEU A 29 6.68 3.57 -3.90
CA LEU A 29 6.00 3.25 -5.16
C LEU A 29 5.21 4.45 -5.69
N LYS A 30 5.90 5.54 -6.04
CA LYS A 30 5.26 6.81 -6.45
C LYS A 30 4.37 6.72 -7.69
N ASN A 31 4.53 5.69 -8.51
CA ASN A 31 3.70 5.44 -9.69
C ASN A 31 2.49 4.54 -9.41
N LEU A 32 2.31 4.07 -8.17
CA LEU A 32 1.16 3.25 -7.80
C LEU A 32 -0.12 4.09 -7.90
N LYS A 33 -1.13 3.52 -8.55
CA LYS A 33 -2.44 4.14 -8.81
C LYS A 33 -3.57 3.42 -8.09
N LYS A 34 -3.42 2.12 -7.81
CA LYS A 34 -4.39 1.35 -7.04
C LYS A 34 -3.69 0.44 -6.03
N LEU A 35 -4.20 0.43 -4.82
CA LEU A 35 -3.75 -0.44 -3.75
C LEU A 35 -4.95 -0.96 -2.95
N ARG A 36 -5.08 -2.29 -2.82
CA ARG A 36 -6.08 -2.90 -1.94
C ARG A 36 -5.41 -3.54 -0.73
N LEU A 37 -5.86 -3.12 0.45
CA LEU A 37 -5.40 -3.55 1.78
C LEU A 37 -6.58 -3.99 2.67
N ASP A 38 -7.75 -4.24 2.08
CA ASP A 38 -8.94 -4.74 2.77
C ASP A 38 -8.61 -6.09 3.46
N SER A 39 -9.08 -6.31 4.69
CA SER A 39 -8.81 -7.52 5.47
C SER A 39 -7.30 -7.82 5.63
N THR A 40 -6.54 -6.84 6.13
CA THR A 40 -5.11 -6.99 6.45
C THR A 40 -4.82 -6.65 7.92
N LYS A 41 -3.58 -6.91 8.38
CA LYS A 41 -3.13 -6.53 9.73
C LYS A 41 -2.51 -5.12 9.79
N VAL A 42 -2.69 -4.32 8.73
CA VAL A 42 -2.16 -2.96 8.64
C VAL A 42 -2.97 -2.03 9.56
N SER A 43 -2.29 -1.16 10.32
CA SER A 43 -2.98 -0.25 11.22
C SER A 43 -3.60 0.94 10.48
N LYS A 44 -4.69 1.52 11.02
CA LYS A 44 -5.27 2.79 10.52
C LYS A 44 -4.23 3.91 10.40
N LYS A 45 -3.29 3.98 11.34
CA LYS A 45 -2.19 4.96 11.32
C LYS A 45 -1.30 4.79 10.08
N ASP A 46 -0.98 3.55 9.73
CA ASP A 46 -0.13 3.27 8.56
C ASP A 46 -0.86 3.55 7.25
N ILE A 47 -2.17 3.26 7.18
CA ILE A 47 -3.01 3.65 6.03
C ILE A 47 -3.00 5.17 5.84
N LEU A 48 -3.20 5.95 6.90
CA LEU A 48 -3.17 7.42 6.82
C LEU A 48 -1.79 7.93 6.38
N ALA A 49 -0.71 7.35 6.90
CA ALA A 49 0.64 7.68 6.48
C ALA A 49 0.88 7.34 5.00
N LEU A 50 0.31 6.24 4.51
CA LEU A 50 0.43 5.83 3.11
C LEU A 50 -0.36 6.74 2.18
N LYS A 51 -1.58 7.13 2.53
CA LYS A 51 -2.38 8.14 1.80
C LYS A 51 -1.64 9.46 1.65
N LYS A 52 -0.97 9.94 2.71
CA LYS A 52 -0.11 11.13 2.65
C LYS A 52 1.09 10.95 1.74
N ALA A 53 1.71 9.76 1.76
CA ALA A 53 2.91 9.48 0.97
C ALA A 53 2.62 9.23 -0.52
N LEU A 54 1.42 8.79 -0.86
CA LEU A 54 0.94 8.42 -2.20
C LEU A 54 -0.40 9.10 -2.50
N PRO A 55 -0.44 10.45 -2.59
CA PRO A 55 -1.70 11.20 -2.70
C PRO A 55 -2.51 10.87 -3.98
N ASP A 56 -1.84 10.44 -5.05
CA ASP A 56 -2.47 10.08 -6.33
C ASP A 56 -2.87 8.59 -6.43
N CYS A 57 -2.67 7.81 -5.37
CA CYS A 57 -2.99 6.39 -5.34
C CYS A 57 -4.35 6.17 -4.69
N LYS A 58 -5.25 5.46 -5.38
CA LYS A 58 -6.50 5.00 -4.79
C LYS A 58 -6.22 3.82 -3.85
N ILE A 59 -6.31 4.07 -2.55
CA ILE A 59 -6.10 3.07 -1.49
C ILE A 59 -7.48 2.65 -0.97
N SER A 60 -7.73 1.33 -0.93
CA SER A 60 -8.89 0.71 -0.26
C SER A 60 -8.40 -0.06 0.95
N SER A 61 -9.04 0.13 2.10
CA SER A 61 -8.74 -0.54 3.36
C SER A 61 -10.00 -0.63 4.23
N ASP A 62 -9.89 -1.38 5.32
CA ASP A 62 -10.98 -1.54 6.31
C ASP A 62 -11.31 -0.24 7.08
N PHE A 63 -10.54 0.84 6.88
CA PHE A 63 -10.69 2.12 7.57
C PHE A 63 -11.08 3.28 6.63
N ASP A 64 -11.43 2.97 5.38
CA ASP A 64 -11.97 3.91 4.40
C ASP A 64 -13.46 4.19 4.61
#